data_AF-A0A7W1TEI6-F1
#
_entry.id   AF-A0A7W1TEI6-F1
#
_cell.length_a   1.000
_cell.length_b   1.000
_cell.length_c   1.000
_cell.angle_alpha   90.00
_cell.angle_beta   90.00
_cell.angle_gamma   90.00
#
_symmetry.space_group_name_H-M   'P 1'
#
loop_
_entity.id
_entity.type
_entity.pdbx_description
1 polymer ?
#
loop_
_entity_poly.entity_id
_entity_poly.type
_entity_poly.pdbx_seq_one_letter_code
_entity_poly.pdbx_strand_id
1 'polypeptide(L)'
;QPDAPEAWCQLAATLITASRGIASVLEKGDCFDAARQAVERALAIDPGHGASLLQSGQFHTMMAYRNGDDPARGEGLLERAAADTRLTRRQRAEIAFYRGIAARARRRARRQGALRRVADDRPVVQGGDDRADGVSARRWTPRSSTTSCRRS
;
A
#
# COMPACT_ATOMS: atom_id res chain seq x y z
N GLN A 1 -33.00 3.39 -8.49
CA GLN A 1 -32.70 3.59 -9.92
C GLN A 1 -31.27 3.13 -10.18
N PRO A 2 -31.04 2.18 -11.11
CA PRO A 2 -29.70 1.64 -11.40
C PRO A 2 -28.75 2.65 -12.08
N ASP A 3 -29.22 3.86 -12.39
CA ASP A 3 -28.45 4.92 -13.07
C ASP A 3 -27.96 6.04 -12.14
N ALA A 4 -28.16 5.92 -10.82
CA ALA A 4 -27.65 6.89 -9.86
C ALA A 4 -26.24 6.49 -9.37
N PRO A 5 -25.21 7.33 -9.54
CA PRO A 5 -23.85 7.01 -9.07
C PRO A 5 -23.80 6.81 -7.55
N GLU A 6 -24.69 7.46 -6.79
CA GLU A 6 -24.81 7.32 -5.34
C GLU A 6 -25.20 5.90 -4.93
N ALA A 7 -26.11 5.25 -5.68
CA ALA A 7 -26.57 3.90 -5.36
C ALA A 7 -25.42 2.88 -5.51
N TRP A 8 -24.63 3.00 -6.57
CA TRP A 8 -23.44 2.19 -6.79
C TRP A 8 -22.36 2.44 -5.73
N CYS A 9 -22.16 3.71 -5.35
CA CYS A 9 -21.24 4.08 -4.27
C CYS A 9 -21.67 3.50 -2.90
N GLN A 10 -22.97 3.49 -2.62
CA GLN A 10 -23.54 2.89 -1.40
C GLN A 10 -23.43 1.37 -1.41
N LEU A 11 -23.65 0.73 -2.55
CA LEU A 11 -23.44 -0.72 -2.72
C LEU A 11 -21.98 -1.09 -2.39
N ALA A 12 -21.01 -0.36 -2.92
CA ALA A 12 -19.60 -0.58 -2.62
C ALA A 12 -19.29 -0.46 -1.11
N ALA A 13 -19.82 0.58 -0.45
CA ALA A 13 -19.64 0.77 0.98
C ALA A 13 -20.27 -0.36 1.81
N THR A 14 -21.43 -0.86 1.37
CA THR A 14 -22.13 -1.99 2.00
C THR A 14 -21.31 -3.28 1.87
N LEU A 15 -20.79 -3.57 0.68
CA LEU A 15 -19.95 -4.74 0.43
C LEU A 15 -18.67 -4.74 1.29
N ILE A 16 -18.00 -3.58 1.40
CA ILE A 16 -16.82 -3.40 2.26
C ILE A 16 -17.17 -3.59 3.75
N THR A 17 -18.36 -3.18 4.17
CA THR A 17 -18.80 -3.34 5.55
C THR A 17 -19.14 -4.80 5.84
N ALA A 18 -19.87 -5.45 4.94
CA ALA A 18 -20.26 -6.86 5.05
C ALA A 18 -19.03 -7.78 5.09
N SER A 19 -17.98 -7.49 4.31
CA SER A 19 -16.77 -8.31 4.27
C SER A 19 -16.06 -8.47 5.63
N ARG A 20 -16.30 -7.56 6.58
CA ARG A 20 -15.74 -7.65 7.94
C ARG A 20 -16.31 -8.81 8.76
N GLY A 21 -17.52 -9.25 8.45
CA GLY A 21 -18.18 -10.38 9.12
C GLY A 21 -17.87 -11.74 8.50
N ILE A 22 -17.24 -11.77 7.33
CA ILE A 22 -16.90 -13.00 6.62
C ILE A 22 -15.64 -13.61 7.27
N ALA A 23 -15.58 -14.93 7.44
CA ALA A 23 -14.38 -15.59 7.96
C ALA A 23 -13.36 -15.84 6.84
N SER A 24 -13.83 -16.39 5.72
CA SER A 24 -13.02 -16.77 4.55
C SER A 24 -12.29 -15.58 3.93
N VAL A 25 -11.01 -15.78 3.59
CA VAL A 25 -10.21 -14.79 2.87
C VAL A 25 -10.64 -14.67 1.41
N LEU A 26 -11.05 -15.77 0.78
CA LEU A 26 -11.47 -15.78 -0.62
C LEU A 26 -12.77 -15.00 -0.82
N GLU A 27 -13.78 -15.28 0.01
CA GLU A 27 -15.07 -14.58 -0.03
C GLU A 27 -14.93 -13.08 0.32
N LYS A 28 -13.96 -12.73 1.18
CA LYS A 28 -13.59 -11.32 1.40
C LYS A 28 -13.04 -10.69 0.12
N GLY A 29 -12.18 -11.40 -0.59
CA GLY A 29 -11.66 -11.00 -1.90
C GLY A 29 -12.79 -10.67 -2.86
N ASP A 30 -13.77 -11.57 -2.99
CA ASP A 30 -14.94 -11.38 -3.85
C ASP A 30 -15.74 -10.12 -3.48
N CYS A 31 -15.90 -9.83 -2.18
CA CYS A 31 -16.55 -8.60 -1.73
C CYS A 31 -15.76 -7.34 -2.14
N PHE A 32 -14.43 -7.37 -2.04
CA PHE A 32 -13.60 -6.24 -2.46
C PHE A 32 -13.65 -6.04 -3.98
N ASP A 33 -13.63 -7.13 -4.76
CA ASP A 33 -13.73 -7.07 -6.21
C ASP A 33 -15.11 -6.55 -6.65
N ALA A 34 -16.20 -7.03 -6.03
CA ALA A 34 -17.54 -6.53 -6.28
C ALA A 34 -17.69 -5.05 -5.89
N ALA A 35 -17.13 -4.64 -4.74
CA ALA A 35 -17.14 -3.24 -4.31
C ALA A 35 -16.40 -2.34 -5.31
N ARG A 36 -15.28 -2.82 -5.85
CA ARG A 36 -14.54 -2.11 -6.89
C ARG A 36 -15.34 -1.95 -8.17
N GLN A 37 -15.97 -3.01 -8.66
CA GLN A 37 -16.84 -2.94 -9.85
C GLN A 37 -17.98 -1.94 -9.65
N ALA A 38 -18.57 -1.90 -8.46
CA ALA A 38 -19.61 -0.92 -8.14
C ALA A 38 -19.06 0.53 -8.17
N VAL A 39 -17.88 0.78 -7.59
CA VAL A 39 -17.23 2.11 -7.69
C VAL A 39 -16.92 2.48 -9.14
N GLU A 40 -16.39 1.54 -9.92
CA GLU A 40 -16.10 1.74 -11.35
C GLU A 40 -17.38 2.07 -12.13
N ARG A 41 -18.50 1.40 -11.83
CA ARG A 41 -19.79 1.71 -12.43
C ARG A 41 -20.30 3.09 -12.06
N ALA A 42 -20.16 3.50 -10.80
CA ALA A 42 -20.52 4.86 -10.36
C ALA A 42 -19.72 5.93 -11.13
N LEU A 43 -18.42 5.71 -11.32
CA LEU A 43 -17.54 6.63 -12.03
C LEU A 43 -17.75 6.62 -13.55
N ALA A 44 -18.26 5.51 -14.10
CA ALA A 44 -18.69 5.46 -15.50
C ALA A 44 -19.96 6.30 -15.76
N ILE A 45 -20.80 6.48 -14.73
CA ILE A 45 -22.00 7.32 -14.79
C ILE A 45 -21.65 8.79 -14.53
N ASP A 46 -20.91 9.08 -13.45
CA ASP A 46 -20.42 10.41 -13.11
C ASP A 46 -18.91 10.34 -12.78
N PRO A 47 -18.02 10.69 -13.73
CA PRO A 47 -16.57 10.70 -13.52
C PRO A 47 -16.09 11.70 -12.45
N GLY A 48 -16.95 12.66 -12.07
CA GLY A 48 -16.73 13.66 -11.03
C GLY A 48 -17.35 13.31 -9.68
N HIS A 49 -18.00 12.15 -9.55
CA HIS A 49 -18.68 11.76 -8.31
C HIS A 49 -17.68 11.61 -7.16
N GLY A 50 -17.63 12.61 -6.28
CA GLY A 50 -16.59 12.76 -5.27
C GLY A 50 -16.53 11.58 -4.28
N ALA A 51 -17.67 11.02 -3.91
CA ALA A 51 -17.72 9.89 -2.97
C ALA A 51 -17.11 8.61 -3.57
N SER A 52 -17.35 8.35 -4.86
CA SER A 52 -16.73 7.22 -5.57
C SER A 52 -15.24 7.44 -5.81
N LEU A 53 -14.83 8.67 -6.15
CA LEU A 53 -13.42 9.03 -6.27
C LEU A 53 -12.67 8.86 -4.95
N LEU A 54 -13.29 9.23 -3.82
CA LEU A 54 -12.76 9.00 -2.48
C LEU A 54 -12.56 7.50 -2.20
N GLN A 55 -13.56 6.65 -2.43
CA GLN A 55 -13.43 5.20 -2.22
C GLN A 55 -12.33 4.58 -3.08
N SER A 56 -12.26 4.96 -4.36
CA SER A 56 -11.20 4.51 -5.27
C SER A 56 -9.80 5.00 -4.82
N GLY A 57 -9.70 6.27 -4.42
CA GLY A 57 -8.48 6.89 -3.91
C GLY A 57 -7.98 6.23 -2.62
N GLN A 58 -8.89 5.90 -1.70
CA GLN A 58 -8.59 5.12 -0.49
C GLN A 58 -7.99 3.77 -0.85
N PHE A 59 -8.62 3.02 -1.76
CA PHE A 59 -8.13 1.70 -2.16
C PHE A 59 -6.69 1.77 -2.70
N HIS A 60 -6.44 2.63 -3.68
CA HIS A 60 -5.11 2.77 -4.28
C HIS A 60 -4.06 3.27 -3.29
N THR A 61 -4.43 4.22 -2.43
CA THR A 61 -3.54 4.73 -1.38
C THR A 61 -3.15 3.64 -0.38
N MET A 62 -4.12 2.81 0.04
CA MET A 62 -3.85 1.74 0.99
C MET A 62 -3.03 0.60 0.39
N MET A 63 -3.25 0.26 -0.88
CA MET A 63 -2.41 -0.69 -1.61
C MET A 63 -0.95 -0.21 -1.68
N ALA A 64 -0.74 1.02 -2.12
CA ALA A 64 0.59 1.64 -2.15
C ALA A 64 1.26 1.66 -0.77
N TYR A 65 0.53 2.06 0.27
CA TYR A 65 1.08 2.12 1.62
C TYR A 65 1.50 0.75 2.16
N ARG A 66 0.69 -0.30 1.92
CA ARG A 66 0.94 -1.66 2.41
C ARG A 66 2.06 -2.35 1.63
N ASN A 67 2.01 -2.26 0.31
CA ASN A 67 2.91 -3.00 -0.58
C ASN A 67 4.22 -2.25 -0.86
N GLY A 68 4.26 -0.94 -0.60
CA GLY A 68 5.39 -0.08 -0.97
C GLY A 68 5.34 0.44 -2.41
N ASP A 69 4.20 0.31 -3.09
CA ASP A 69 4.01 0.83 -4.44
C ASP A 69 3.87 2.37 -4.47
N ASP A 70 3.86 2.95 -5.67
CA ASP A 70 3.66 4.38 -5.88
C ASP A 70 2.21 4.82 -5.54
N PRO A 71 2.02 5.78 -4.59
CA PRO A 71 0.69 6.27 -4.26
C PRO A 71 0.09 7.26 -5.26
N ALA A 72 0.81 7.68 -6.32
CA ALA A 72 0.39 8.75 -7.23
C ALA A 72 -1.05 8.61 -7.77
N ARG A 73 -1.45 7.38 -8.13
CA ARG A 73 -2.82 7.10 -8.60
C ARG A 73 -3.87 7.41 -7.53
N GLY A 74 -3.63 6.99 -6.29
CA GLY A 74 -4.54 7.27 -5.18
C GLY A 74 -4.63 8.76 -4.88
N GLU A 75 -3.52 9.47 -4.96
CA GLU A 75 -3.46 10.92 -4.72
C GLU A 75 -4.26 11.72 -5.75
N GLY A 76 -4.09 11.42 -7.04
CA GLY A 76 -4.85 12.09 -8.09
C GLY A 76 -6.35 11.88 -7.97
N LEU A 77 -6.79 10.69 -7.52
CA LEU A 77 -8.21 10.43 -7.24
C LEU A 77 -8.73 11.24 -6.05
N LEU A 78 -7.96 11.32 -4.96
CA LEU A 78 -8.33 12.10 -3.78
C LEU A 78 -8.36 13.61 -4.05
N GLU A 79 -7.47 14.11 -4.91
CA GLU A 79 -7.47 15.50 -5.36
C GLU A 79 -8.73 15.82 -6.18
N ARG A 80 -9.06 14.96 -7.17
CA ARG A 80 -10.31 15.09 -7.94
C ARG A 80 -11.54 15.00 -7.04
N ALA A 81 -11.55 14.10 -6.05
CA ALA A 81 -12.65 14.00 -5.09
C ALA A 81 -12.84 15.31 -4.32
N ALA A 82 -11.75 15.95 -3.90
CA ALA A 82 -11.79 17.18 -3.09
C ALA A 82 -12.46 18.36 -3.80
N ALA A 83 -12.43 18.36 -5.14
CA ALA A 83 -13.07 19.38 -5.97
C ALA A 83 -14.61 19.28 -5.96
N ASP A 84 -15.19 18.15 -5.55
CA ASP A 84 -16.64 17.99 -5.47
C ASP A 84 -17.20 18.75 -4.25
N THR A 85 -18.09 19.72 -4.52
CA THR A 85 -18.75 20.54 -3.49
C THR A 85 -19.78 19.75 -2.69
N ARG A 86 -20.32 18.66 -3.24
CA ARG A 86 -21.36 17.81 -2.64
C ARG A 86 -20.85 16.95 -1.48
N LEU A 87 -19.54 16.91 -1.23
CA LEU A 87 -18.96 16.10 -0.17
C LEU A 87 -19.33 16.59 1.23
N THR A 88 -19.69 15.62 2.08
CA THR A 88 -19.90 15.84 3.51
C THR A 88 -18.61 16.26 4.24
N ARG A 89 -18.74 16.91 5.40
CA ARG A 89 -17.59 17.25 6.27
C ARG A 89 -16.74 16.03 6.61
N ARG A 90 -17.39 14.88 6.86
CA ARG A 90 -16.71 13.62 7.14
C ARG A 90 -15.86 13.16 5.96
N GLN A 91 -16.43 13.12 4.75
CA GLN A 91 -15.69 12.71 3.55
C GLN A 91 -14.51 13.63 3.26
N ARG A 92 -14.64 14.94 3.49
CA ARG A 92 -13.51 15.87 3.38
C ARG A 92 -12.38 15.57 4.38
N ALA A 93 -12.73 15.20 5.62
CA ALA A 93 -11.75 14.76 6.60
C ALA A 93 -11.08 13.44 6.20
N GLU A 94 -11.84 12.48 5.64
CA GLU A 94 -11.30 11.21 5.11
C GLU A 94 -10.32 11.47 3.96
N ILE A 95 -10.62 12.39 3.04
CA ILE A 95 -9.68 12.81 1.99
C ILE A 95 -8.37 13.32 2.60
N ALA A 96 -8.44 14.24 3.56
CA ALA A 96 -7.25 14.79 4.21
C ALA A 96 -6.41 13.69 4.90
N PHE A 97 -7.08 12.75 5.57
CA PHE A 97 -6.46 11.59 6.20
C PHE A 97 -5.71 10.72 5.19
N TYR A 98 -6.37 10.32 4.09
CA TYR A 98 -5.75 9.46 3.08
C TYR A 98 -4.64 10.18 2.30
N ARG A 99 -4.75 11.49 2.04
CA ARG A 99 -3.62 12.27 1.50
C ARG A 99 -2.40 12.23 2.43
N GLY A 100 -2.62 12.24 3.75
CA GLY A 100 -1.54 12.05 4.74
C GLY A 100 -0.90 10.65 4.70
N ILE A 101 -1.67 9.59 4.43
CA ILE A 101 -1.14 8.24 4.19
C ILE A 101 -0.33 8.20 2.91
N ALA A 102 -0.86 8.75 1.82
CA ALA A 102 -0.21 8.77 0.52
C ALA A 102 1.14 9.52 0.57
N ALA A 103 1.21 10.66 1.27
CA ALA A 103 2.45 11.37 1.50
C ALA A 103 3.50 10.52 2.25
N ARG A 104 3.07 9.67 3.20
CA ARG A 104 3.96 8.72 3.89
C ARG A 104 4.44 7.60 2.95
N ALA A 105 3.53 7.02 2.16
CA ALA A 105 3.88 6.01 1.16
C ALA A 105 4.90 6.55 0.15
N ARG A 106 4.71 7.78 -0.34
CA ARG A 106 5.63 8.43 -1.30
C ARG A 106 7.03 8.60 -0.74
N ARG A 107 7.15 9.02 0.54
CA ARG A 107 8.45 9.12 1.22
C ARG A 107 9.15 7.77 1.35
N ARG A 108 8.40 6.71 1.65
CA ARG A 108 8.93 5.33 1.72
C ARG A 108 9.42 4.86 0.34
N ALA A 109 8.61 5.03 -0.71
CA ALA A 109 8.96 4.64 -2.07
C ALA A 109 10.22 5.35 -2.57
N ARG A 110 10.34 6.67 -2.32
CA ARG A 110 11.55 7.44 -2.68
C ARG A 110 12.81 6.93 -1.96
N ARG A 111 12.71 6.61 -0.67
CA ARG A 111 13.83 6.06 0.10
C ARG A 111 14.27 4.70 -0.44
N GLN A 112 13.32 3.83 -0.78
CA GLN A 112 13.61 2.52 -1.37
C GLN A 112 14.25 2.66 -2.77
N GLY A 113 13.74 3.56 -3.60
CA GLY A 113 14.33 3.86 -4.90
C GLY A 113 15.77 4.39 -4.79
N ALA A 114 16.06 5.24 -3.80
CA ALA A 114 17.42 5.72 -3.54
C ALA A 114 18.35 4.57 -3.09
N LEU A 115 17.89 3.70 -2.19
CA LEU A 115 18.65 2.52 -1.75
C LEU A 115 18.95 1.55 -2.90
N ARG A 116 17.99 1.35 -3.81
CA ARG A 116 18.16 0.48 -4.98
C ARG A 116 19.22 1.02 -5.94
N ARG A 117 19.23 2.32 -6.23
CA ARG A 117 20.27 2.95 -7.06
C ARG A 117 21.67 2.79 -6.45
N VAL A 118 21.81 2.98 -5.14
CA VAL A 118 23.08 2.75 -4.44
C VAL A 118 23.52 1.28 -4.50
N ALA A 119 22.58 0.33 -4.54
CA ALA A 119 22.91 -1.08 -4.70
C ALA A 119 23.35 -1.41 -6.14
N ASP A 120 22.68 -0.83 -7.15
CA ASP A 120 23.03 -1.00 -8.57
C ASP A 120 24.37 -0.32 -8.91
N ASP A 121 24.73 0.77 -8.23
CA ASP A 121 26.02 1.49 -8.41
C ASP A 121 27.20 0.85 -7.64
N ARG A 122 27.01 -0.28 -6.93
CA ARG A 122 28.14 -0.97 -6.32
C ARG A 122 28.99 -1.62 -7.41
N PRO A 123 30.31 -1.35 -7.49
CA PRO A 123 31.16 -2.04 -8.43
C PRO A 123 31.10 -3.54 -8.14
N VAL A 124 30.79 -4.34 -9.16
CA VAL A 124 31.01 -5.79 -9.13
C VAL A 124 32.50 -5.99 -8.93
N VAL A 125 32.90 -6.30 -7.70
CA VAL A 125 34.25 -6.76 -7.42
C VAL A 125 34.36 -8.10 -8.15
N GLN A 126 34.99 -8.09 -9.33
CA GLN A 126 35.43 -9.32 -9.99
C GLN A 126 36.34 -10.01 -8.98
N GLY A 127 35.85 -11.12 -8.41
CA GLY A 127 36.69 -12.04 -7.67
C GLY A 127 37.75 -12.55 -8.62
N GLY A 128 38.94 -11.94 -8.56
CA GLY A 128 40.14 -12.46 -9.19
C GLY A 128 40.44 -13.83 -8.59
N ASP A 129 40.31 -14.84 -9.43
CA ASP A 129 40.65 -16.22 -9.13
C ASP A 129 42.18 -16.36 -9.23
N ASP A 130 42.89 -15.82 -8.24
CA ASP A 130 44.33 -16.05 -8.07
C ASP A 130 44.56 -17.08 -6.96
N ARG A 131 44.59 -18.35 -7.37
CA ARG A 131 45.30 -19.38 -6.63
C ARG A 131 46.80 -19.14 -6.79
N ALA A 132 47.47 -18.77 -5.70
CA ALA A 132 48.80 -19.29 -5.38
C ALA A 132 49.12 -19.05 -3.90
N ASP A 133 49.34 -20.17 -3.21
CA ASP A 133 50.41 -20.40 -2.23
C ASP A 133 50.46 -19.60 -0.92
N GLY A 134 50.07 -20.31 0.14
CA GLY A 134 50.96 -20.50 1.28
C GLY A 134 50.72 -19.61 2.50
N VAL A 135 50.76 -20.27 3.66
CA VAL A 135 51.13 -19.76 4.99
C VAL A 135 49.98 -19.43 5.96
N SER A 136 49.82 -20.39 6.88
CA SER A 136 49.52 -20.24 8.31
C SER A 136 48.06 -20.16 8.76
N ALA A 137 47.57 -21.36 9.14
CA ALA A 137 46.39 -21.56 9.96
C ALA A 137 46.56 -20.92 11.35
N ARG A 138 45.89 -19.79 11.59
CA ARG A 138 45.60 -19.33 12.96
C ARG A 138 44.27 -19.91 13.42
N ARG A 139 44.42 -20.84 14.37
CA ARG A 139 43.43 -21.56 15.14
C ARG A 139 42.39 -20.60 15.75
N TRP A 140 41.12 -20.73 15.35
CA TRP A 140 39.99 -20.05 15.97
C TRP A 140 39.42 -20.95 17.08
N THR A 141 39.48 -20.50 18.33
CA THR A 141 38.83 -21.18 19.46
C THR A 141 37.47 -20.52 19.74
N PRO A 142 36.35 -21.27 19.77
CA PRO A 142 35.08 -20.71 20.18
C PRO A 142 35.07 -20.47 21.70
N ARG A 143 34.77 -19.24 22.11
CA ARG A 143 34.53 -18.91 23.52
C ARG A 143 33.10 -19.31 23.86
N SER A 144 32.96 -20.37 24.64
CA SER A 144 31.72 -20.75 25.32
C SER A 144 31.43 -19.75 26.44
N SER A 145 30.24 -19.15 26.42
CA SER A 145 29.65 -18.51 27.60
C SER A 145 28.20 -18.97 27.72
N THR A 146 28.01 -19.83 28.71
CA THR A 146 26.78 -20.40 29.22
C THR A 146 26.08 -19.45 30.21
N THR A 147 24.75 -19.60 30.29
CA THR A 147 23.87 -19.29 31.46
C THR A 147 23.52 -17.79 31.60
N SER A 148 22.28 -17.33 31.83
CA SER A 148 21.15 -17.91 32.59
C SER A 148 19.86 -17.13 32.29
N CYS A 149 18.75 -17.83 32.07
CA CYS A 149 17.40 -17.26 32.21
C CYS A 149 17.05 -17.17 33.70
N ARG A 150 16.75 -15.97 34.20
CA ARG A 150 15.89 -15.79 35.38
C ARG A 150 14.59 -15.15 34.93
N ARG A 151 13.50 -15.93 35.03
CA ARG A 151 12.14 -15.42 35.05
C ARG A 151 11.89 -14.77 36.40
N SER A 152 11.15 -13.67 36.39
CA SER A 152 10.41 -13.12 37.54
C SER A 152 8.94 -13.20 37.18
#